data_AF-A0AAD5J2S1-F1
#
_entry.id   AF-A0AAD5J2S1-F1
#
_cell.length_a   1.000
_cell.length_b   1.000
_cell.length_c   1.000
_cell.angle_alpha   90.00
_cell.angle_beta   90.00
_cell.angle_gamma   90.00
#
_symmetry.space_group_name_H-M   'P 1'
#
loop_
_entity.id
_entity.type
_entity.pdbx_description
1 polymer ?
#
loop_
_entity_poly.entity_id
_entity_poly.type
_entity_poly.pdbx_seq_one_letter_code
_entity_poly.pdbx_strand_id
1 'polypeptide(L)' 'MGGIVAPGCCSGLKALDDAIKTNEDVWTACYCIKDGAVKIPSLNNDRLNELPGICGTTNPIKLSPSLDCSKVSLTS' A
#
# COMPACT_ATOMS: atom_id res chain seq x y z
N MET A 1 -1.86 -19.76 2.74
CA MET A 1 -0.52 -19.22 2.38
C MET A 1 -0.61 -18.58 1.00
N GLY A 2 -0.11 -17.36 0.82
CA GLY A 2 -0.31 -16.54 -0.39
C GLY A 2 0.79 -16.62 -1.46
N GLY A 3 1.46 -17.76 -1.61
CA GLY A 3 2.45 -18.00 -2.67
C GLY A 3 3.71 -17.12 -2.62
N ILE A 4 4.47 -17.10 -3.71
CA ILE A 4 5.63 -16.21 -3.91
C ILE A 4 5.12 -14.88 -4.46
N VAL A 5 5.60 -13.76 -3.90
CA VAL A 5 5.30 -12.43 -4.45
C VAL A 5 6.13 -12.22 -5.71
N ALA A 6 5.46 -11.90 -6.82
CA ALA A 6 6.15 -11.65 -8.09
C ALA A 6 7.11 -10.45 -7.95
N PRO A 7 8.33 -10.50 -8.52
CA PRO A 7 9.32 -9.42 -8.36
C PRO A 7 8.79 -8.04 -8.76
N GLY A 8 8.00 -7.96 -9.83
CA GLY A 8 7.39 -6.70 -10.29
C GLY A 8 6.40 -6.08 -9.29
N CYS A 9 5.78 -6.88 -8.41
CA CYS A 9 4.94 -6.37 -7.34
C CYS A 9 5.78 -5.60 -6.31
N CYS A 10 6.91 -6.18 -5.87
CA CYS A 10 7.81 -5.48 -4.95
C CYS A 10 8.48 -4.25 -5.59
N SER A 11 8.83 -4.31 -6.88
CA SER A 11 9.33 -3.13 -7.60
C SER A 11 8.30 -1.99 -7.62
N GLY A 12 7.03 -2.29 -7.86
CA GLY A 12 5.96 -1.31 -7.82
C GLY A 12 5.74 -0.73 -6.41
N LEU A 13 5.77 -1.58 -5.39
CA LEU A 13 5.62 -1.13 -3.99
C LEU A 13 6.76 -0.22 -3.57
N LYS A 14 8.00 -0.54 -3.95
CA LYS A 14 9.17 0.30 -3.69
C LYS A 14 9.09 1.64 -4.42
N ALA A 15 8.67 1.64 -5.69
CA ALA A 15 8.50 2.88 -6.44
C ALA A 15 7.41 3.78 -5.83
N LEU A 16 6.33 3.19 -5.30
CA LEU A 16 5.30 3.94 -4.57
C LEU A 16 5.84 4.54 -3.27
N ASP A 17 6.58 3.75 -2.48
CA ASP A 17 7.23 4.20 -1.23
C ASP A 17 8.23 5.35 -1.51
N ASP A 18 9.03 5.22 -2.57
CA ASP A 18 9.98 6.24 -2.99
C ASP A 18 9.29 7.53 -3.51
N ALA A 19 8.09 7.42 -4.09
CA ALA A 19 7.33 8.57 -4.60
C ALA A 19 6.62 9.36 -3.49
N ILE A 20 6.33 8.74 -2.35
CA ILE A 20 5.65 9.40 -1.24
C ILE A 20 6.65 10.28 -0.47
N LYS A 21 6.65 11.60 -0.72
CA LYS A 21 7.56 12.57 -0.09
C LYS A 21 6.86 13.61 0.77
N THR A 22 5.57 13.83 0.54
CA THR A 22 4.76 14.85 1.22
C THR A 22 3.45 14.27 1.76
N ASN A 23 2.76 15.04 2.60
CA ASN A 23 1.41 14.67 3.05
C ASN A 23 0.40 14.63 1.89
N GLU A 24 0.60 15.44 0.85
CA GLU A 24 -0.23 15.42 -0.36
C GLU A 24 -0.04 14.11 -1.14
N ASP A 25 1.20 13.61 -1.23
CA ASP A 25 1.48 12.31 -1.84
C ASP A 25 0.84 11.17 -1.05
N VAL A 26 0.94 11.22 0.29
CA VAL A 26 0.28 10.23 1.16
C VAL A 26 -1.23 10.21 0.93
N TRP A 27 -1.84 11.39 0.90
CA TRP A 27 -3.27 11.53 0.68
C TRP A 27 -3.68 10.97 -0.68
N THR A 28 -2.97 11.34 -1.74
CA THR A 28 -3.22 10.87 -3.11
C THR A 28 -3.04 9.35 -3.23
N ALA A 29 -1.93 8.83 -2.72
CA ALA A 29 -1.66 7.40 -2.71
C ALA A 29 -2.73 6.62 -1.94
N CYS A 30 -3.20 7.14 -0.80
CA CYS A 30 -4.27 6.53 -0.02
C CYS A 30 -5.55 6.33 -0.83
N TYR A 31 -6.03 7.38 -1.52
CA TYR A 31 -7.24 7.26 -2.35
C TYR A 31 -7.04 6.32 -3.53
N CYS A 32 -5.86 6.34 -4.16
CA CYS A 32 -5.50 5.43 -5.24
C CYS A 32 -5.54 3.95 -4.80
N ILE A 33 -4.89 3.64 -3.67
CA ILE A 33 -4.88 2.30 -3.08
C ILE A 33 -6.29 1.86 -2.72
N LYS A 34 -7.08 2.74 -2.09
CA LYS A 34 -8.46 2.45 -1.69
C LYS A 34 -9.33 2.10 -2.90
N ASP A 35 -9.30 2.92 -3.94
CA ASP A 35 -10.08 2.69 -5.17
C ASP A 35 -9.64 1.41 -5.89
N GLY A 36 -8.33 1.16 -5.97
CA GLY A 36 -7.77 -0.08 -6.53
C GLY A 36 -8.17 -1.33 -5.74
N ALA A 37 -8.11 -1.27 -4.41
CA ALA A 37 -8.41 -2.40 -3.53
C ALA A 37 -9.90 -2.80 -3.58
N VAL A 38 -10.82 -1.83 -3.69
CA VAL A 38 -12.27 -2.09 -3.83
C VAL A 38 -12.58 -2.83 -5.15
N LYS A 39 -11.76 -2.65 -6.19
CA LYS A 39 -11.94 -3.30 -7.49
C LYS A 39 -11.50 -4.77 -7.50
N ILE A 40 -10.89 -5.28 -6.44
CA ILE A 40 -10.41 -6.67 -6.35
C ILE A 40 -11.38 -7.47 -5.48
N PRO A 41 -12.24 -8.32 -6.07
CA PRO A 41 -13.12 -9.19 -5.30
C PRO A 41 -12.31 -10.14 -4.42
N SER A 42 -12.76 -10.34 -3.19
CA SER A 42 -12.13 -11.28 -2.24
C SER A 42 -10.65 -10.99 -1.94
N LEU A 43 -10.26 -9.72 -1.99
CA LEU A 43 -8.92 -9.27 -1.59
C LEU A 43 -8.61 -9.73 -0.17
N ASN A 44 -7.49 -10.45 -0.01
CA ASN A 44 -7.00 -10.87 1.30
C ASN A 44 -6.18 -9.74 1.93
N ASN A 45 -6.81 -8.98 2.83
CA ASN A 45 -6.17 -7.85 3.51
C ASN A 45 -5.01 -8.28 4.41
N ASP A 46 -5.06 -9.45 5.03
CA ASP A 46 -3.98 -9.94 5.88
C ASP A 46 -2.72 -10.16 5.03
N ARG A 47 -2.89 -10.83 3.88
CA ARG A 47 -1.80 -11.06 2.94
C ARG A 47 -1.27 -9.76 2.32
N LEU A 48 -2.16 -8.82 2.02
CA LEU A 48 -1.79 -7.51 1.48
C LEU A 48 -0.90 -6.73 2.47
N ASN A 49 -1.20 -6.81 3.76
CA ASN A 49 -0.40 -6.18 4.82
C ASN A 49 0.91 -6.91 5.14
N GLU A 50 1.13 -8.14 4.66
CA GLU A 50 2.44 -8.81 4.71
C GLU A 50 3.42 -8.27 3.65
N LEU A 51 2.92 -7.67 2.56
CA LEU A 51 3.75 -7.25 1.42
C LEU A 51 4.89 -6.29 1.80
N PRO A 52 4.70 -5.29 2.67
CA PRO A 52 5.81 -4.41 3.05
C PRO A 52 6.98 -5.17 3.67
N GLY A 53 6.70 -6.14 4.55
CA GLY A 53 7.72 -7.01 5.14
C GLY A 53 8.38 -7.94 4.12
N ILE A 54 7.58 -8.53 3.21
CA ILE A 54 8.09 -9.42 2.15
C ILE A 54 8.98 -8.66 1.17
N CYS A 55 8.60 -7.43 0.81
CA CYS A 55 9.30 -6.60 -0.17
C CYS A 55 10.38 -5.70 0.44
N GLY A 56 10.56 -5.72 1.78
CA GLY A 56 11.56 -4.89 2.47
C GLY A 56 11.29 -3.38 2.39
N THR A 57 10.03 -2.98 2.37
CA THR A 57 9.59 -1.57 2.34
C THR A 57 8.93 -1.19 3.66
N THR A 58 9.14 0.03 4.14
CA THR A 58 8.53 0.51 5.40
C THR A 58 7.13 1.10 5.18
N ASN A 59 6.80 1.43 3.92
CA ASN A 59 5.55 2.01 3.40
C ASN A 59 4.69 2.76 4.43
N PRO A 60 4.63 4.10 4.40
CA PRO A 60 3.92 4.90 5.39
C PRO A 60 2.38 4.71 5.38
N ILE A 61 1.84 3.96 4.42
CA ILE A 61 0.40 3.74 4.23
C ILE A 61 0.06 2.26 4.39
N LYS A 62 -0.90 1.96 5.27
CA LYS A 62 -1.50 0.61 5.35
C LYS A 62 -2.25 0.30 4.07
N LEU A 63 -1.88 -0.79 3.40
CA LEU A 63 -2.55 -1.23 2.18
C LEU A 63 -3.89 -1.90 2.56
N SER A 64 -4.97 -1.12 2.60
CA SER A 64 -6.31 -1.61 2.96
C SER A 64 -7.43 -0.93 2.16
N PRO A 65 -8.45 -1.67 1.71
CA PRO A 65 -9.65 -1.08 1.10
C PRO A 65 -10.49 -0.25 2.09
N SER A 66 -10.31 -0.46 3.40
CA SER A 66 -11.03 0.27 4.45
C SER A 66 -10.23 1.43 5.05
N LEU A 67 -9.14 1.84 4.41
CA LEU A 67 -8.30 2.92 4.92
C LEU A 67 -9.08 4.26 4.94
N ASP A 68 -8.99 4.95 6.08
CA ASP A 68 -9.54 6.29 6.27
C ASP A 68 -8.51 7.34 5.83
N CYS A 69 -8.58 7.73 4.56
CA CYS A 69 -7.66 8.70 3.96
C CYS A 69 -7.75 10.13 4.55
N SER A 70 -8.74 10.42 5.40
CA SER A 70 -8.79 11.70 6.11
C SER A 70 -7.82 11.77 7.30
N LYS A 71 -7.27 10.62 7.73
CA LYS A 71 -6.41 10.48 8.91
C LYS A 71 -4.99 10.04 8.59
N VAL A 72 -4.61 10.04 7.31
CA VAL A 72 -3.27 9.64 6.88
C VAL A 72 -2.38 10.88 6.72
N SER A 73 -1.15 10.77 7.21
CA SER A 73 -0.10 11.77 7.06
C SER A 73 1.25 11.05 7.21
N LEU A 74 2.32 11.65 6.69
CA LEU A 74 3.67 11.25 7.06
C LEU A 74 3.85 11.48 8.56
N THR A 75 3.77 10.42 9.35
CA THR A 75 4.23 10.47 10.73
C THR A 75 5.75 10.55 10.67
N SER A 76 6.31 11.70 11.06
CA SER A 76 7.76 11.85 11.27
C SER A 76 8.26 10.92 12.36
#